data_AF-N0BKQ6-F1
#
_entry.id   AF-N0BKQ6-F1
#
_cell.length_a   1.000
_cell.length_b   1.000
_cell.length_c   1.000
_cell.angle_alpha   90.00
_cell.angle_beta   90.00
_cell.angle_gamma   90.00
#
_symmetry.space_group_name_H-M   'P 1'
#
loop_
_entity.id
_entity.type
_entity.pdbx_description
1 polymer ?
#
loop_
_entity_poly.entity_id
_entity_poly.type
_entity_poly.pdbx_seq_one_letter_code
_entity_poly.pdbx_strand_id
1 'polypeptide(L)'
;MDRLTALIAGFVVAVLCLAAGIWYYFGFEFLLRLILGLTYLGLFLLFVMFFGILIYAKSFKYALISLAGLLTSGYAVYQCYVWNNPIHVGYITALYVLALIAGVWWISEPDLSFSERIRSASSLEGSGNYRAAARKYEKAGQYEKAAENYLKAGMEESAAWCYEKADQYEKCAEIYERLAETKKDSYYLKEAYEFWKKAGNLERAGKCLEKYAEEEPWYWEDVAKLWEEVKNKEKAREAWKMALEYYKKEAEEEGVFWEDVANICKKLGMEEESRKAWENFLNYALKEAEQDDAWWKHVAEAYEKLGIDEKAKEAMKRYEEYRKRITSAE
;
A
#
# COMPACT_ATOMS: atom_id res chain seq x y z
N MET A 1 21.33 19.62 15.75
CA MET A 1 20.48 19.08 16.83
C MET A 1 19.31 20.04 16.98
N ASP A 2 18.08 19.59 16.74
CA ASP A 2 16.91 20.46 16.88
C ASP A 2 16.69 20.85 18.36
N ARG A 3 15.88 21.89 18.60
CA ARG A 3 15.63 22.41 19.96
C ARG A 3 15.02 21.33 20.86
N LEU A 4 14.19 20.45 20.31
CA LEU A 4 13.55 19.35 21.03
C LEU A 4 14.57 18.32 21.51
N THR A 5 15.47 17.86 20.63
CA THR A 5 16.55 16.92 20.96
C THR A 5 17.50 17.52 21.99
N ALA A 6 17.80 18.82 21.89
CA ALA A 6 18.63 19.51 22.87
C ALA A 6 17.96 19.55 24.26
N LEU A 7 16.66 19.82 24.33
CA LEU A 7 15.89 19.82 25.58
C LEU A 7 15.80 18.42 26.19
N ILE A 8 15.56 17.39 25.38
CA ILE A 8 15.53 15.99 25.81
C ILE A 8 16.89 15.59 26.36
N ALA A 9 17.98 15.88 25.63
CA ALA A 9 19.34 15.59 26.08
C ALA A 9 19.66 16.30 27.40
N GLY A 10 19.30 17.59 27.53
CA GLY A 10 19.48 18.35 28.77
C GLY A 10 18.71 17.75 29.95
N PHE A 11 17.46 17.32 29.74
CA PHE A 11 16.66 16.65 30.76
C PHE A 11 17.27 15.32 31.20
N VAL A 12 17.74 14.49 30.26
CA VAL A 12 18.40 13.22 30.56
C VAL A 12 19.67 13.45 31.39
N VAL A 13 20.50 14.42 31.01
CA VAL A 13 21.72 14.78 31.77
C VAL A 13 21.34 15.23 33.19
N ALA A 14 20.32 16.06 33.34
CA ALA A 14 19.85 16.50 34.67
C ALA A 14 19.40 15.33 35.54
N VAL A 15 18.63 14.37 34.99
CA VAL A 15 18.20 13.17 35.71
C VAL A 15 19.39 12.30 36.12
N LEU A 16 20.37 12.12 35.25
CA LEU A 16 21.60 11.36 35.56
C LEU A 16 22.44 12.04 36.64
N CYS A 17 22.60 13.37 36.60
CA CYS A 17 23.29 14.13 37.64
C CYS A 17 22.58 14.02 38.99
N LEU A 18 21.25 14.08 39.01
CA LEU A 18 20.45 13.87 40.23
C LEU A 18 20.62 12.46 40.77
N ALA A 19 20.57 11.44 39.92
CA ALA A 19 20.78 10.05 40.33
C ALA A 19 22.20 9.83 40.89
N ALA A 20 23.22 10.39 40.25
CA ALA A 20 24.61 10.35 40.73
C ALA A 20 24.78 11.06 42.07
N GLY A 21 24.12 12.21 42.27
CA GLY A 21 24.11 12.92 43.55
C GLY A 21 23.45 12.08 44.66
N ILE A 22 22.28 11.51 44.40
CA ILE A 22 21.59 10.65 45.37
C ILE A 22 22.44 9.42 45.70
N TRP A 23 23.07 8.79 44.71
CA TRP A 23 24.00 7.69 44.96
C TRP A 23 25.16 8.12 45.85
N TYR A 24 25.81 9.25 45.54
CA TYR A 24 26.95 9.73 46.32
C TYR A 24 26.60 10.01 47.79
N TYR A 25 25.46 10.62 48.05
CA TYR A 25 25.06 11.03 49.41
C TYR A 25 24.34 9.93 50.21
N PHE A 26 23.52 9.11 49.57
CA PHE A 26 22.62 8.16 50.24
C PHE A 26 22.92 6.69 49.92
N GLY A 27 23.87 6.44 49.02
CA GLY A 27 24.26 5.09 48.62
C GLY A 27 23.41 4.51 47.50
N PHE A 28 23.95 3.46 46.87
CA PHE A 28 23.31 2.79 45.74
C PHE A 28 21.99 2.13 46.12
N GLU A 29 21.93 1.50 47.30
CA GLU A 29 20.72 0.82 47.76
C GLU A 29 19.55 1.79 47.84
N PHE A 30 19.73 2.95 48.47
CA PHE A 30 18.69 3.97 48.60
C PHE A 30 18.20 4.47 47.24
N LEU A 31 19.14 4.74 46.31
CA LEU A 31 18.80 5.12 44.94
C LEU A 31 17.93 4.04 44.26
N LEU A 32 18.31 2.77 44.38
CA LEU A 32 17.54 1.64 43.83
C LEU A 32 16.13 1.58 44.43
N ARG A 33 15.99 1.74 45.76
CA ARG A 33 14.66 1.74 46.42
C ARG A 33 13.79 2.89 45.91
N LEU A 34 14.39 4.06 45.74
CA LEU A 34 13.69 5.26 45.30
C LEU A 34 13.17 5.09 43.86
N ILE A 35 14.04 4.61 42.95
CA ILE A 35 13.65 4.37 41.55
C ILE A 35 12.54 3.33 41.47
N LEU A 36 12.72 2.15 42.08
CA LEU A 36 11.72 1.08 42.05
C LEU A 36 10.42 1.53 42.74
N GLY A 37 10.53 2.19 43.89
CA GLY A 37 9.38 2.71 44.64
C GLY A 37 8.55 3.70 43.83
N LEU A 38 9.19 4.64 43.13
CA LEU A 38 8.50 5.58 42.24
C LEU A 38 7.87 4.88 41.03
N THR A 39 8.56 3.90 40.43
CA THR A 39 8.00 3.10 39.33
C THR A 39 6.75 2.33 39.77
N TYR A 40 6.82 1.62 40.90
CA TYR A 40 5.67 0.87 41.42
C TYR A 40 4.55 1.77 41.93
N LEU A 41 4.86 2.96 42.43
CA LEU A 41 3.85 3.95 42.80
C LEU A 41 3.08 4.41 41.56
N GLY A 42 3.77 4.67 40.46
CA GLY A 42 3.14 4.97 39.18
C GLY A 42 2.22 3.84 38.70
N LEU A 43 2.71 2.58 38.74
CA LEU A 43 1.89 1.41 38.39
C LEU A 43 0.69 1.24 39.32
N PHE A 44 0.86 1.46 40.62
CA PHE A 44 -0.22 1.37 41.60
C PHE A 44 -1.32 2.38 41.31
N LEU A 45 -0.98 3.65 41.10
CA LEU A 45 -1.96 4.69 40.76
C LEU A 45 -2.67 4.38 39.44
N LEU A 46 -1.95 3.85 38.46
CA LEU A 46 -2.51 3.41 37.19
C LEU A 46 -3.52 2.27 37.38
N PHE A 47 -3.19 1.24 38.17
CA PHE A 47 -4.11 0.12 38.46
C PHE A 47 -5.29 0.53 39.34
N VAL A 48 -5.14 1.50 40.25
CA VAL A 48 -6.24 2.10 41.02
C VAL A 48 -7.25 2.75 40.07
N MET A 49 -6.76 3.57 39.14
CA MET A 49 -7.60 4.21 38.13
C MET A 49 -8.31 3.17 37.26
N PHE A 50 -7.59 2.19 36.70
CA PHE A 50 -8.18 1.14 35.87
C PHE A 50 -9.21 0.31 36.63
N PHE A 51 -8.93 -0.07 37.87
CA PHE A 51 -9.85 -0.85 38.69
C PHE A 51 -11.16 -0.09 38.94
N GLY A 52 -11.09 1.20 39.28
CA GLY A 52 -12.26 2.06 39.47
C GLY A 52 -13.12 2.16 38.21
N ILE A 53 -12.49 2.41 37.05
CA ILE A 53 -13.19 2.48 35.76
C ILE A 53 -13.83 1.13 35.40
N LEU A 54 -13.12 0.02 35.60
CA LEU A 54 -13.60 -1.32 35.23
C LEU A 54 -14.76 -1.80 36.11
N ILE A 55 -14.75 -1.46 37.41
CA ILE A 55 -15.89 -1.68 38.30
C ILE A 55 -17.08 -0.85 37.83
N TYR A 56 -16.87 0.44 37.57
CA TYR A 56 -17.92 1.33 37.08
C TYR A 56 -18.56 0.80 35.79
N ALA A 57 -17.73 0.28 34.88
CA ALA A 57 -18.15 -0.35 33.63
C ALA A 57 -18.74 -1.76 33.78
N LYS A 58 -18.91 -2.28 35.01
CA LYS A 58 -19.41 -3.63 35.32
C LYS A 58 -18.61 -4.76 34.65
N SER A 59 -17.33 -4.52 34.35
CA SER A 59 -16.47 -5.47 33.65
C SER A 59 -15.66 -6.31 34.63
N PHE A 60 -16.35 -7.17 35.39
CA PHE A 60 -15.78 -7.88 36.55
C PHE A 60 -14.56 -8.73 36.22
N LYS A 61 -14.51 -9.35 35.04
CA LYS A 61 -13.35 -10.16 34.60
C LYS A 61 -12.06 -9.32 34.56
N TYR A 62 -12.12 -8.16 33.91
CA TYR A 62 -10.95 -7.29 33.79
C TYR A 62 -10.68 -6.51 35.09
N ALA A 63 -11.73 -6.20 35.86
CA ALA A 63 -11.57 -5.62 37.18
C ALA A 63 -10.76 -6.54 38.11
N LEU A 64 -10.99 -7.86 38.08
CA LEU A 64 -10.19 -8.82 38.85
C LEU A 64 -8.71 -8.83 38.43
N ILE A 65 -8.43 -8.73 37.12
CA ILE A 65 -7.04 -8.64 36.62
C ILE A 65 -6.38 -7.34 37.09
N SER A 66 -7.09 -6.21 37.00
CA SER A 66 -6.60 -4.92 37.49
C SER A 66 -6.40 -4.90 39.01
N LEU A 67 -7.25 -5.61 39.77
CA LEU A 67 -7.10 -5.76 41.21
C LEU A 67 -5.83 -6.53 41.57
N ALA A 68 -5.51 -7.60 40.83
CA ALA A 68 -4.25 -8.31 41.02
C ALA A 68 -3.05 -7.40 40.78
N GLY A 69 -3.10 -6.58 39.72
CA GLY A 69 -2.09 -5.55 39.44
C GLY A 69 -1.99 -4.51 40.55
N LEU A 70 -3.12 -4.05 41.10
CA LEU A 70 -3.20 -3.09 42.20
C LEU A 70 -2.57 -3.65 43.48
N LEU A 71 -2.93 -4.87 43.88
CA LEU A 71 -2.42 -5.48 45.11
C LEU A 71 -0.91 -5.76 45.04
N THR A 72 -0.45 -6.27 43.90
CA THR A 72 0.98 -6.58 43.69
C THR A 72 1.85 -5.32 43.59
N SER A 73 1.40 -4.29 42.88
CA SER A 73 2.10 -2.98 42.85
C SER A 73 2.08 -2.26 44.19
N GLY A 74 0.96 -2.28 44.92
CA GLY A 74 0.86 -1.68 46.25
C GLY A 74 1.78 -2.36 47.26
N TYR A 75 1.87 -3.70 47.23
CA TYR A 75 2.81 -4.45 48.05
C TYR A 75 4.27 -4.15 47.67
N ALA A 76 4.57 -3.99 46.38
CA ALA A 76 5.90 -3.58 45.92
C ALA A 76 6.29 -2.18 46.40
N VAL A 77 5.37 -1.20 46.38
CA VAL A 77 5.61 0.14 46.95
C VAL A 77 5.95 0.05 48.44
N TYR A 78 5.16 -0.71 49.19
CA TYR A 78 5.41 -0.92 50.63
C TYR A 78 6.78 -1.58 50.88
N GLN A 79 7.13 -2.61 50.11
CA GLN A 79 8.45 -3.25 50.22
C GLN A 79 9.59 -2.34 49.78
N CYS A 80 9.38 -1.44 48.80
CA CYS A 80 10.39 -0.44 48.44
C CYS A 80 10.62 0.58 49.55
N TYR A 81 9.56 0.94 50.29
CA TYR A 81 9.65 1.87 51.42
C TYR A 81 10.34 1.24 52.65
N VAL A 82 9.91 0.05 53.07
CA VAL A 82 10.43 -0.60 54.29
C VAL A 82 11.75 -1.33 54.03
N TRP A 83 11.85 -2.02 52.89
CA TRP A 83 13.02 -2.80 52.43
C TRP A 83 13.48 -3.92 53.36
N ASN A 84 12.57 -4.53 54.12
CA ASN A 84 12.91 -5.68 54.96
C ASN A 84 13.23 -6.93 54.14
N ASN A 85 12.52 -7.15 53.01
CA ASN A 85 12.68 -8.31 52.15
C ASN A 85 12.81 -7.91 50.67
N PRO A 86 13.98 -7.39 50.23
CA PRO A 86 14.15 -6.85 48.88
C PRO A 86 13.91 -7.89 47.77
N ILE A 87 14.08 -9.19 48.07
CA ILE A 87 13.84 -10.27 47.11
C ILE A 87 12.38 -10.31 46.63
N HIS A 88 11.42 -9.86 47.46
CA HIS A 88 10.00 -9.79 47.06
C HIS A 88 9.77 -8.79 45.93
N VAL A 89 10.49 -7.66 45.95
CA VAL A 89 10.45 -6.69 44.85
C VAL A 89 10.98 -7.34 43.57
N GLY A 90 12.03 -8.16 43.67
CA GLY A 90 12.54 -8.96 42.56
C GLY A 90 11.51 -9.93 41.98
N TYR A 91 10.80 -10.69 42.81
CA TYR A 91 9.74 -11.61 42.34
C TYR A 91 8.60 -10.88 41.65
N ILE A 92 8.18 -9.73 42.18
CA ILE A 92 7.12 -8.92 41.57
C ILE A 92 7.60 -8.32 40.24
N THR A 93 8.85 -7.87 40.17
CA THR A 93 9.46 -7.40 38.91
C THR A 93 9.43 -8.50 37.86
N ALA A 94 9.87 -9.72 38.22
CA ALA A 94 9.86 -10.87 37.31
C ALA A 94 8.44 -11.22 36.86
N LEU A 95 7.45 -11.15 37.75
CA LEU A 95 6.04 -11.37 37.41
C LEU A 95 5.54 -10.35 36.37
N TYR A 96 5.83 -9.06 36.53
CA TYR A 96 5.44 -8.03 35.56
C TYR A 96 6.16 -8.19 34.21
N VAL A 97 7.44 -8.55 34.21
CA VAL A 97 8.19 -8.82 32.97
C VAL A 97 7.58 -10.03 32.24
N LEU A 98 7.27 -11.12 32.95
CA LEU A 98 6.60 -12.28 32.37
C LEU A 98 5.21 -11.95 31.85
N ALA A 99 4.44 -11.14 32.60
CA ALA A 99 3.12 -10.68 32.17
C ALA A 99 3.21 -9.80 30.91
N LEU A 100 4.23 -8.94 30.81
CA LEU A 100 4.49 -8.13 29.62
C LEU A 100 4.82 -9.02 28.43
N ILE A 101 5.73 -9.98 28.58
CA ILE A 101 6.11 -10.93 27.52
C ILE A 101 4.88 -11.73 27.06
N ALA A 102 4.09 -12.24 28.00
CA ALA A 102 2.85 -12.96 27.69
C ALA A 102 1.81 -12.07 27.01
N GLY A 103 1.70 -10.81 27.43
CA GLY A 103 0.81 -9.82 26.83
C GLY A 103 1.20 -9.48 25.39
N VAL A 104 2.49 -9.22 25.14
CA VAL A 104 3.02 -8.99 23.79
C VAL A 104 2.79 -10.22 22.90
N TRP A 105 3.08 -11.41 23.41
CA TRP A 105 2.82 -12.65 22.69
C TRP A 105 1.32 -12.79 22.35
N TRP A 106 0.42 -12.53 23.30
CA TRP A 106 -1.02 -12.57 23.08
C TRP A 106 -1.49 -11.56 22.03
N ILE A 107 -1.02 -10.32 22.07
CA ILE A 107 -1.44 -9.26 21.13
C ILE A 107 -0.88 -9.52 19.71
N SER A 108 0.27 -10.17 19.58
CA SER A 108 0.94 -10.37 18.28
C SER A 108 0.24 -11.31 17.29
N GLU A 109 -0.72 -12.15 17.74
CA GLU A 109 -1.43 -13.09 16.86
C GLU A 109 -2.94 -13.15 17.15
N PRO A 110 -3.66 -12.02 17.05
CA PRO A 110 -5.04 -11.91 17.53
C PRO A 110 -5.99 -12.92 16.86
N ASP A 111 -5.67 -13.34 15.64
CA ASP A 111 -6.44 -14.31 14.85
C ASP A 111 -6.26 -15.78 15.25
N LEU A 112 -5.31 -16.08 16.15
CA LEU A 112 -5.03 -17.45 16.60
C LEU A 112 -5.45 -17.64 18.06
N SER A 113 -6.25 -18.68 18.31
CA SER A 113 -6.56 -19.18 19.64
C SER A 113 -5.33 -19.77 20.33
N PHE A 114 -5.39 -19.88 21.66
CA PHE A 114 -4.29 -20.41 22.46
C PHE A 114 -3.80 -21.79 21.99
N SER A 115 -4.72 -22.69 21.64
CA SER A 115 -4.36 -24.04 21.17
C SER A 115 -3.68 -24.01 19.80
N GLU A 116 -4.14 -23.16 18.88
CA GLU A 116 -3.56 -23.03 17.54
C GLU A 116 -2.13 -22.48 17.60
N ARG A 117 -1.86 -21.56 18.52
CA ARG A 117 -0.52 -20.99 18.74
C ARG A 117 0.52 -22.02 19.14
N ILE A 118 0.13 -23.05 19.89
CA ILE A 118 1.05 -24.08 20.36
C ILE A 118 1.25 -25.18 19.29
N ARG A 119 0.25 -25.44 18.45
CA ARG A 119 0.28 -26.51 17.45
C ARG A 119 1.14 -26.15 16.22
N SER A 120 1.80 -27.12 15.60
CA SER A 120 2.53 -26.86 14.34
C SER A 120 1.58 -26.56 13.17
N ALA A 121 2.09 -25.91 12.12
CA ALA A 121 1.34 -25.67 10.89
C ALA A 121 0.82 -26.98 10.28
N SER A 122 1.67 -28.01 10.22
CA SER A 122 1.31 -29.34 9.71
C SER A 122 0.23 -30.05 10.55
N SER A 123 0.26 -29.89 11.88
CA SER A 123 -0.78 -30.43 12.75
C SER A 123 -2.11 -29.73 12.50
N LEU A 124 -2.09 -28.39 12.33
CA LEU A 124 -3.30 -27.61 12.04
C LEU A 124 -3.90 -27.99 10.69
N GLU A 125 -3.06 -28.09 9.66
CA GLU A 125 -3.44 -28.54 8.32
C GLU A 125 -4.06 -29.95 8.37
N GLY A 126 -3.42 -30.90 9.05
CA GLY A 126 -3.94 -32.26 9.21
C GLY A 126 -5.26 -32.36 9.99
N SER A 127 -5.60 -31.34 10.78
CA SER A 127 -6.89 -31.24 11.47
C SER A 127 -7.95 -30.45 10.70
N GLY A 128 -7.67 -30.04 9.46
CA GLY A 128 -8.58 -29.24 8.64
C GLY A 128 -8.68 -27.77 9.02
N ASN A 129 -7.84 -27.28 9.95
CA ASN A 129 -7.80 -25.88 10.32
C ASN A 129 -6.87 -25.10 9.39
N TYR A 130 -7.30 -24.97 8.14
CA TYR A 130 -6.48 -24.45 7.06
C TYR A 130 -6.13 -22.97 7.24
N ARG A 131 -7.04 -22.14 7.79
CA ARG A 131 -6.75 -20.72 8.06
C ARG A 131 -5.59 -20.55 9.04
N ALA A 132 -5.61 -21.27 10.17
CA ALA A 132 -4.54 -21.19 11.16
C ALA A 132 -3.24 -21.80 10.63
N ALA A 133 -3.33 -22.91 9.88
CA ALA A 133 -2.18 -23.51 9.23
C ALA A 133 -1.51 -22.55 8.23
N ALA A 134 -2.30 -21.89 7.38
CA ALA A 134 -1.84 -20.92 6.39
C ALA A 134 -1.07 -19.77 7.05
N ARG A 135 -1.61 -19.17 8.10
CA ARG A 135 -0.92 -18.10 8.87
C ARG A 135 0.42 -18.56 9.42
N LYS A 136 0.52 -19.81 9.90
CA LYS A 136 1.80 -20.34 10.39
C LYS A 136 2.79 -20.60 9.27
N TYR A 137 2.34 -21.12 8.14
CA TYR A 137 3.20 -21.27 6.96
C TYR A 137 3.68 -19.91 6.44
N GLU A 138 2.80 -18.90 6.40
CA GLU A 138 3.12 -17.52 6.01
C GLU A 138 4.22 -16.92 6.88
N LYS A 139 4.10 -17.01 8.22
CA LYS A 139 5.12 -16.54 9.16
C LYS A 139 6.45 -17.30 9.05
N ALA A 140 6.39 -18.55 8.62
CA ALA A 140 7.57 -19.36 8.36
C ALA A 140 8.19 -19.10 6.97
N GLY A 141 7.64 -18.17 6.18
CA GLY A 141 8.08 -17.88 4.81
C GLY A 141 7.74 -18.99 3.80
N GLN A 142 6.93 -19.98 4.18
CA GLN A 142 6.47 -21.06 3.30
C GLN A 142 5.21 -20.61 2.54
N TYR A 143 5.37 -19.58 1.71
CA TYR A 143 4.26 -18.89 1.07
C TYR A 143 3.41 -19.79 0.15
N GLU A 144 4.01 -20.72 -0.59
CA GLU A 144 3.25 -21.65 -1.45
C GLU A 144 2.28 -22.52 -0.63
N LYS A 145 2.76 -23.12 0.48
CA LYS A 145 1.89 -23.90 1.37
C LYS A 145 0.85 -23.03 2.07
N ALA A 146 1.22 -21.79 2.41
CA ALA A 146 0.27 -20.84 2.98
C ALA A 146 -0.87 -20.56 1.99
N ALA A 147 -0.53 -20.32 0.72
CA ALA A 147 -1.50 -20.08 -0.34
C ALA A 147 -2.44 -21.27 -0.55
N GLU A 148 -1.92 -22.49 -0.62
CA GLU A 148 -2.74 -23.71 -0.73
C GLU A 148 -3.72 -23.86 0.44
N ASN A 149 -3.26 -23.59 1.66
CA ASN A 149 -4.11 -23.65 2.85
C ASN A 149 -5.14 -22.49 2.87
N TYR A 150 -4.76 -21.29 2.41
CA TYR A 150 -5.72 -20.20 2.24
C TYR A 150 -6.79 -20.52 1.21
N LEU A 151 -6.44 -21.16 0.09
CA LEU A 151 -7.43 -21.64 -0.89
C LEU A 151 -8.38 -22.68 -0.28
N LYS A 152 -7.87 -23.65 0.47
CA LYS A 152 -8.71 -24.63 1.19
C LYS A 152 -9.62 -23.98 2.23
N ALA A 153 -9.23 -22.83 2.77
CA ALA A 153 -10.04 -22.02 3.67
C ALA A 153 -11.00 -21.05 2.96
N GLY A 154 -11.02 -21.01 1.62
CA GLY A 154 -11.83 -20.07 0.83
C GLY A 154 -11.34 -18.61 0.88
N MET A 155 -10.09 -18.38 1.29
CA MET A 155 -9.48 -17.06 1.44
C MET A 155 -8.62 -16.71 0.23
N GLU A 156 -9.27 -16.52 -0.92
CA GLU A 156 -8.60 -16.35 -2.23
C GLU A 156 -7.63 -15.16 -2.27
N GLU A 157 -7.98 -13.99 -1.72
CA GLU A 157 -7.08 -12.82 -1.70
C GLU A 157 -5.80 -13.08 -0.91
N SER A 158 -5.91 -13.75 0.25
CA SER A 158 -4.74 -14.13 1.05
C SER A 158 -3.88 -15.16 0.33
N ALA A 159 -4.50 -16.06 -0.44
CA ALA A 159 -3.79 -16.99 -1.29
C ALA A 159 -3.06 -16.31 -2.45
N ALA A 160 -3.71 -15.37 -3.15
CA ALA A 160 -3.09 -14.60 -4.23
C ALA A 160 -1.86 -13.83 -3.73
N TRP A 161 -1.97 -13.16 -2.58
CA TRP A 161 -0.85 -12.47 -1.95
C TRP A 161 0.30 -13.44 -1.58
N CYS A 162 -0.02 -14.62 -1.07
CA CYS A 162 1.00 -15.62 -0.77
C CYS A 162 1.67 -16.15 -2.05
N TYR A 163 0.92 -16.40 -3.13
CA TYR A 163 1.52 -16.80 -4.40
C TYR A 163 2.38 -15.70 -5.01
N GLU A 164 2.01 -14.43 -4.87
CA GLU A 164 2.87 -13.30 -5.22
C GLU A 164 4.20 -13.37 -4.45
N LYS A 165 4.15 -13.55 -3.11
CA LYS A 165 5.37 -13.67 -2.29
C LYS A 165 6.21 -14.92 -2.58
N ALA A 166 5.60 -15.93 -3.21
CA ALA A 166 6.28 -17.13 -3.68
C ALA A 166 6.80 -17.00 -5.12
N ASP A 167 6.66 -15.84 -5.77
CA ASP A 167 6.93 -15.60 -7.19
C ASP A 167 6.16 -16.55 -8.14
N GLN A 168 5.03 -17.08 -7.67
CA GLN A 168 4.12 -17.93 -8.44
C GLN A 168 3.08 -17.06 -9.16
N TYR A 169 3.55 -16.20 -10.07
CA TYR A 169 2.71 -15.18 -10.70
C TYR A 169 1.53 -15.75 -11.50
N GLU A 170 1.68 -16.90 -12.14
CA GLU A 170 0.57 -17.57 -12.86
C GLU A 170 -0.57 -17.93 -11.91
N LYS A 171 -0.27 -18.61 -10.79
CA LYS A 171 -1.27 -18.99 -9.78
C LYS A 171 -1.93 -17.76 -9.15
N CYS A 172 -1.16 -16.70 -8.94
CA CYS A 172 -1.65 -15.42 -8.44
C CYS A 172 -2.66 -14.79 -9.42
N ALA A 173 -2.30 -14.72 -10.70
CA ALA A 173 -3.14 -14.14 -11.75
C ALA A 173 -4.44 -14.94 -11.95
N GLU A 174 -4.39 -16.28 -11.90
CA GLU A 174 -5.59 -17.11 -11.98
C GLU A 174 -6.59 -16.86 -10.85
N ILE A 175 -6.09 -16.60 -9.64
CA ILE A 175 -6.96 -16.24 -8.52
C ILE A 175 -7.59 -14.87 -8.76
N TYR A 176 -6.82 -13.89 -9.22
CA TYR A 176 -7.36 -12.58 -9.54
C TYR A 176 -8.37 -12.60 -10.69
N GLU A 177 -8.17 -13.40 -11.73
CA GLU A 177 -9.20 -13.64 -12.77
C GLU A 177 -10.51 -14.15 -12.16
N ARG A 178 -10.43 -15.15 -11.27
CA ARG A 178 -11.63 -15.72 -10.63
C ARG A 178 -12.31 -14.71 -9.68
N LEU A 179 -11.52 -13.94 -8.95
CA LEU A 179 -12.02 -12.87 -8.07
C LEU A 179 -12.71 -11.79 -8.90
N ALA A 180 -12.18 -11.41 -10.06
CA ALA A 180 -12.80 -10.48 -10.99
C ALA A 180 -14.17 -10.99 -11.45
N GLU A 181 -14.28 -12.27 -11.84
CA GLU A 181 -15.55 -12.86 -12.27
C GLU A 181 -16.58 -12.96 -11.15
N THR A 182 -16.13 -13.28 -9.93
CA THR A 182 -17.01 -13.49 -8.78
C THR A 182 -17.47 -12.18 -8.15
N LYS A 183 -16.55 -11.23 -7.97
CA LYS A 183 -16.82 -9.94 -7.31
C LYS A 183 -17.27 -8.85 -8.28
N LYS A 184 -17.03 -9.03 -9.59
CA LYS A 184 -17.34 -8.05 -10.65
C LYS A 184 -16.76 -6.68 -10.34
N ASP A 185 -15.47 -6.69 -10.00
CA ASP A 185 -14.70 -5.51 -9.65
C ASP A 185 -13.47 -5.44 -10.55
N SER A 186 -13.36 -4.34 -11.29
CA SER A 186 -12.28 -4.08 -12.25
C SER A 186 -10.90 -3.99 -11.61
N TYR A 187 -10.82 -3.72 -10.31
CA TYR A 187 -9.56 -3.82 -9.56
C TYR A 187 -8.87 -5.17 -9.79
N TYR A 188 -9.63 -6.27 -9.72
CA TYR A 188 -9.05 -7.60 -9.89
C TYR A 188 -8.67 -7.91 -11.33
N LEU A 189 -9.32 -7.31 -12.33
CA LEU A 189 -8.91 -7.44 -13.74
C LEU A 189 -7.55 -6.78 -13.98
N LYS A 190 -7.34 -5.60 -13.38
CA LYS A 190 -6.06 -4.91 -13.44
C LYS A 190 -4.95 -5.71 -12.78
N GLU A 191 -5.18 -6.22 -11.56
CA GLU A 191 -4.21 -7.08 -10.87
C GLU A 191 -3.92 -8.35 -11.68
N ALA A 192 -4.94 -9.03 -12.21
CA ALA A 192 -4.75 -10.21 -13.06
C ALA A 192 -3.89 -9.90 -14.29
N TYR A 193 -4.14 -8.79 -14.98
CA TYR A 193 -3.32 -8.32 -16.11
C TYR A 193 -1.84 -8.15 -15.70
N GLU A 194 -1.56 -7.44 -14.61
CA GLU A 194 -0.20 -7.19 -14.13
C GLU A 194 0.54 -8.49 -13.79
N PHE A 195 -0.13 -9.43 -13.11
CA PHE A 195 0.48 -10.71 -12.75
C PHE A 195 0.65 -11.64 -13.95
N TRP A 196 -0.26 -11.66 -14.92
CA TRP A 196 -0.05 -12.40 -16.17
C TRP A 196 1.11 -11.84 -16.98
N LYS A 197 1.28 -10.51 -16.98
CA LYS A 197 2.44 -9.87 -17.62
C LYS A 197 3.75 -10.27 -16.93
N LYS A 198 3.79 -10.26 -15.59
CA LYS A 198 4.95 -10.75 -14.81
C LYS A 198 5.24 -12.24 -15.05
N ALA A 199 4.20 -13.04 -15.24
CA ALA A 199 4.33 -14.45 -15.62
C ALA A 199 4.83 -14.66 -17.06
N GLY A 200 4.87 -13.61 -17.89
CA GLY A 200 5.22 -13.68 -19.31
C GLY A 200 4.09 -14.21 -20.20
N ASN A 201 2.88 -14.43 -19.66
CA ASN A 201 1.71 -14.85 -20.42
C ASN A 201 0.95 -13.62 -20.94
N LEU A 202 1.53 -12.97 -21.94
CA LEU A 202 0.98 -11.76 -22.55
C LEU A 202 -0.39 -12.00 -23.20
N GLU A 203 -0.71 -13.23 -23.63
CA GLU A 203 -2.01 -13.54 -24.22
C GLU A 203 -3.15 -13.47 -23.18
N ARG A 204 -2.95 -14.08 -21.99
CA ARG A 204 -3.94 -13.96 -20.89
C ARG A 204 -3.96 -12.54 -20.32
N ALA A 205 -2.81 -11.88 -20.22
CA ALA A 205 -2.74 -10.47 -19.84
C ALA A 205 -3.59 -9.59 -20.77
N GLY A 206 -3.50 -9.81 -22.09
CA GLY A 206 -4.31 -9.12 -23.08
C GLY A 206 -5.80 -9.34 -22.91
N LYS A 207 -6.24 -10.57 -22.59
CA LYS A 207 -7.65 -10.87 -22.31
C LYS A 207 -8.17 -10.18 -21.05
N CYS A 208 -7.36 -10.12 -19.99
CA CYS A 208 -7.71 -9.36 -18.79
C CYS A 208 -7.82 -7.86 -19.07
N LEU A 209 -6.88 -7.32 -19.85
CA LEU A 209 -6.87 -5.90 -20.21
C LEU A 209 -8.03 -5.52 -21.14
N GLU A 210 -8.42 -6.40 -22.08
CA GLU A 210 -9.63 -6.25 -22.90
C GLU A 210 -10.87 -6.08 -22.01
N LYS A 211 -11.11 -7.00 -21.08
CA LYS A 211 -12.24 -6.93 -20.14
C LYS A 211 -12.18 -5.66 -19.27
N TYR A 212 -10.99 -5.25 -18.87
CA TYR A 212 -10.82 -4.02 -18.09
C TYR A 212 -11.15 -2.77 -18.92
N ALA A 213 -10.75 -2.74 -20.19
CA ALA A 213 -11.03 -1.63 -21.11
C ALA A 213 -12.51 -1.53 -21.51
N GLU A 214 -13.31 -2.59 -21.36
CA GLU A 214 -14.77 -2.49 -21.49
C GLU A 214 -15.39 -1.59 -20.41
N GLU A 215 -14.83 -1.58 -19.20
CA GLU A 215 -15.24 -0.67 -18.12
C GLU A 215 -14.55 0.68 -18.20
N GLU A 216 -13.28 0.70 -18.62
CA GLU A 216 -12.43 1.89 -18.69
C GLU A 216 -11.86 2.10 -20.11
N PRO A 217 -12.66 2.68 -21.04
CA PRO A 217 -12.36 2.68 -22.49
C PRO A 217 -11.03 3.34 -22.91
N TRP A 218 -10.46 4.22 -22.10
CA TRP A 218 -9.16 4.83 -22.44
C TRP A 218 -8.01 3.82 -22.51
N TYR A 219 -8.16 2.63 -21.92
CA TYR A 219 -7.15 1.56 -22.01
C TYR A 219 -7.18 0.78 -23.33
N TRP A 220 -8.14 1.02 -24.24
CA TRP A 220 -8.19 0.29 -25.51
C TRP A 220 -6.92 0.49 -26.37
N GLU A 221 -6.25 1.63 -26.24
CA GLU A 221 -4.95 1.84 -26.88
C GLU A 221 -3.88 0.86 -26.33
N ASP A 222 -3.82 0.69 -25.01
CA ASP A 222 -2.88 -0.22 -24.35
C ASP A 222 -3.19 -1.68 -24.69
N VAL A 223 -4.47 -2.04 -24.77
CA VAL A 223 -4.93 -3.35 -25.28
C VAL A 223 -4.38 -3.59 -26.68
N ALA A 224 -4.51 -2.60 -27.57
CA ALA A 224 -4.07 -2.73 -28.95
C ALA A 224 -2.54 -2.88 -29.05
N LYS A 225 -1.78 -2.09 -28.29
CA LYS A 225 -0.30 -2.20 -28.21
C LYS A 225 0.14 -3.57 -27.69
N LEU A 226 -0.53 -4.08 -26.66
CA LEU A 226 -0.22 -5.39 -26.09
C LEU A 226 -0.49 -6.53 -27.09
N TRP A 227 -1.60 -6.48 -27.84
CA TRP A 227 -1.86 -7.48 -28.87
C TRP A 227 -0.88 -7.40 -30.06
N GLU A 228 -0.35 -6.22 -30.38
CA GLU A 228 0.76 -6.07 -31.33
C GLU A 228 2.03 -6.74 -30.81
N GLU A 229 2.35 -6.60 -29.53
CA GLU A 229 3.47 -7.27 -28.88
C GLU A 229 3.33 -8.81 -28.92
N VAL A 230 2.11 -9.31 -28.68
CA VAL A 230 1.74 -10.73 -28.82
C VAL A 230 1.74 -11.18 -30.30
N LYS A 231 1.85 -10.25 -31.25
CA LYS A 231 1.75 -10.47 -32.71
C LYS A 231 0.38 -11.00 -33.16
N ASN A 232 -0.67 -10.76 -32.37
CA ASN A 232 -2.04 -11.06 -32.75
C ASN A 232 -2.65 -9.86 -33.50
N LYS A 233 -2.48 -9.85 -34.82
CA LYS A 233 -2.92 -8.73 -35.68
C LYS A 233 -4.43 -8.53 -35.69
N GLU A 234 -5.21 -9.59 -35.54
CA GLU A 234 -6.67 -9.53 -35.59
C GLU A 234 -7.19 -8.79 -34.35
N LYS A 235 -6.83 -9.27 -33.16
CA LYS A 235 -7.19 -8.63 -31.89
C LYS A 235 -6.63 -7.22 -31.76
N ALA A 236 -5.39 -6.99 -32.20
CA ALA A 236 -4.82 -5.64 -32.21
C ALA A 236 -5.67 -4.69 -33.06
N ARG A 237 -6.10 -5.12 -34.25
CA ARG A 237 -6.94 -4.32 -35.14
C ARG A 237 -8.32 -4.04 -34.53
N GLU A 238 -8.91 -5.01 -33.85
CA GLU A 238 -10.18 -4.83 -33.13
C GLU A 238 -10.03 -3.82 -31.98
N ALA A 239 -9.00 -3.96 -31.15
CA ALA A 239 -8.72 -3.02 -30.07
C ALA A 239 -8.44 -1.59 -30.58
N TRP A 240 -7.72 -1.44 -31.70
CA TRP A 240 -7.54 -0.14 -32.36
C TRP A 240 -8.86 0.48 -32.83
N LYS A 241 -9.85 -0.32 -33.25
CA LYS A 241 -11.17 0.21 -33.61
C LYS A 241 -11.93 0.69 -32.36
N MET A 242 -11.85 -0.04 -31.26
CA MET A 242 -12.46 0.38 -29.99
C MET A 242 -11.82 1.67 -29.46
N ALA A 243 -10.49 1.75 -29.51
CA ALA A 243 -9.75 2.97 -29.17
C ALA A 243 -10.16 4.14 -30.08
N LEU A 244 -10.30 3.89 -31.39
CA LEU A 244 -10.76 4.91 -32.34
C LEU A 244 -12.14 5.44 -31.99
N GLU A 245 -13.08 4.57 -31.63
CA GLU A 245 -14.44 4.97 -31.24
C GLU A 245 -14.42 5.83 -29.98
N TYR A 246 -13.64 5.42 -28.97
CA TYR A 246 -13.44 6.21 -27.75
C TYR A 246 -12.86 7.60 -28.06
N TYR A 247 -11.70 7.67 -28.73
CA TYR A 247 -11.05 8.94 -29.04
C TYR A 247 -11.87 9.82 -29.98
N LYS A 248 -12.68 9.26 -30.89
CA LYS A 248 -13.59 10.07 -31.72
C LYS A 248 -14.62 10.78 -30.86
N LYS A 249 -15.20 10.10 -29.88
CA LYS A 249 -16.15 10.70 -28.94
C LYS A 249 -15.48 11.77 -28.08
N GLU A 250 -14.33 11.48 -27.50
CA GLU A 250 -13.58 12.46 -26.70
C GLU A 250 -13.14 13.65 -27.56
N ALA A 251 -12.75 13.44 -28.81
CA ALA A 251 -12.33 14.52 -29.72
C ALA A 251 -13.48 15.48 -30.12
N GLU A 252 -14.72 15.00 -30.11
CA GLU A 252 -15.90 15.84 -30.33
C GLU A 252 -16.17 16.77 -29.13
N GLU A 253 -15.82 16.35 -27.91
CA GLU A 253 -15.95 17.14 -26.68
C GLU A 253 -14.70 18.03 -26.46
N GLU A 254 -13.51 17.45 -26.60
CA GLU A 254 -12.20 18.05 -26.42
C GLU A 254 -11.35 17.86 -27.69
N GLY A 255 -11.26 18.92 -28.51
CA GLY A 255 -10.61 18.85 -29.83
C GLY A 255 -9.12 18.45 -29.84
N VAL A 256 -8.48 18.35 -28.67
CA VAL A 256 -7.09 17.87 -28.51
C VAL A 256 -6.93 16.44 -29.06
N PHE A 257 -7.92 15.58 -28.84
CA PHE A 257 -7.83 14.15 -29.20
C PHE A 257 -7.96 13.86 -30.70
N TRP A 258 -8.22 14.87 -31.55
CA TRP A 258 -8.25 14.67 -33.00
C TRP A 258 -6.90 14.18 -33.56
N GLU A 259 -5.78 14.48 -32.89
CA GLU A 259 -4.46 13.91 -33.22
C GLU A 259 -4.44 12.38 -33.05
N ASP A 260 -4.95 11.88 -31.92
CA ASP A 260 -5.02 10.44 -31.65
C ASP A 260 -5.93 9.73 -32.64
N VAL A 261 -7.10 10.30 -32.93
CA VAL A 261 -8.02 9.79 -33.97
C VAL A 261 -7.30 9.68 -35.31
N ALA A 262 -6.54 10.71 -35.69
CA ALA A 262 -5.83 10.73 -36.97
C ALA A 262 -4.74 9.65 -37.03
N ASN A 263 -3.97 9.49 -35.96
CA ASN A 263 -2.92 8.48 -35.84
C ASN A 263 -3.49 7.06 -35.90
N ILE A 264 -4.59 6.80 -35.18
CA ILE A 264 -5.25 5.48 -35.18
C ILE A 264 -5.87 5.16 -36.54
N CYS A 265 -6.57 6.12 -37.17
CA CYS A 265 -7.09 5.96 -38.53
C CYS A 265 -5.99 5.57 -39.52
N LYS A 266 -4.83 6.24 -39.46
CA LYS A 266 -3.68 5.90 -40.30
C LYS A 266 -3.20 4.47 -40.04
N LYS A 267 -3.11 4.07 -38.77
CA LYS A 267 -2.69 2.71 -38.37
C LYS A 267 -3.64 1.63 -38.89
N LEU A 268 -4.94 1.94 -38.96
CA LEU A 268 -5.98 1.08 -39.51
C LEU A 268 -6.07 1.10 -41.05
N GLY A 269 -5.25 1.93 -41.72
CA GLY A 269 -5.26 2.10 -43.18
C GLY A 269 -6.40 2.98 -43.70
N MET A 270 -7.01 3.80 -42.84
CA MET A 270 -8.14 4.68 -43.14
C MET A 270 -7.64 6.08 -43.48
N GLU A 271 -6.92 6.22 -44.61
CA GLU A 271 -6.20 7.44 -45.00
C GLU A 271 -7.10 8.69 -45.11
N GLU A 272 -8.28 8.56 -45.70
CA GLU A 272 -9.24 9.66 -45.84
C GLU A 272 -9.76 10.15 -44.48
N GLU A 273 -10.06 9.23 -43.56
CA GLU A 273 -10.51 9.60 -42.21
C GLU A 273 -9.37 10.18 -41.38
N SER A 274 -8.14 9.67 -41.55
CA SER A 274 -6.94 10.24 -40.92
C SER A 274 -6.71 11.68 -41.37
N ARG A 275 -6.85 11.97 -42.67
CA ARG A 275 -6.73 13.33 -43.19
C ARG A 275 -7.78 14.27 -42.59
N LYS A 276 -9.05 13.86 -42.54
CA LYS A 276 -10.12 14.66 -41.92
C LYS A 276 -9.87 14.93 -40.44
N ALA A 277 -9.39 13.93 -39.70
CA ALA A 277 -9.04 14.09 -38.30
C ALA A 277 -7.86 15.08 -38.12
N TRP A 278 -6.84 15.03 -38.98
CA TRP A 278 -5.77 16.02 -39.00
C TRP A 278 -6.27 17.44 -39.34
N GLU A 279 -7.25 17.59 -40.23
CA GLU A 279 -7.89 18.89 -40.52
C GLU A 279 -8.64 19.42 -39.29
N ASN A 280 -9.38 18.56 -38.58
CA ASN A 280 -10.07 18.94 -37.33
C ASN A 280 -9.07 19.33 -36.24
N PHE A 281 -8.00 18.54 -36.06
CA PHE A 281 -6.93 18.84 -35.11
C PHE A 281 -6.22 20.15 -35.45
N LEU A 282 -5.92 20.39 -36.72
CA LEU A 282 -5.31 21.65 -37.18
C LEU A 282 -6.19 22.85 -36.82
N ASN A 283 -7.50 22.78 -37.06
CA ASN A 283 -8.42 23.85 -36.72
C ASN A 283 -8.46 24.12 -35.21
N TYR A 284 -8.44 23.05 -34.41
CA TYR A 284 -8.35 23.15 -32.95
C TYR A 284 -7.03 23.79 -32.51
N ALA A 285 -5.89 23.27 -32.97
CA ALA A 285 -4.56 23.76 -32.63
C ALA A 285 -4.34 25.21 -33.06
N LEU A 286 -4.89 25.64 -34.20
CA LEU A 286 -4.85 27.05 -34.62
C LEU A 286 -5.59 27.96 -33.65
N LYS A 287 -6.77 27.53 -33.16
CA LYS A 287 -7.56 28.29 -32.18
C LYS A 287 -6.85 28.40 -30.83
N GLU A 288 -6.21 27.32 -30.37
CA GLU A 288 -5.40 27.34 -29.15
C GLU A 288 -4.13 28.20 -29.32
N ALA A 289 -3.50 28.15 -30.50
CA ALA A 289 -2.32 28.96 -30.82
C ALA A 289 -2.58 30.48 -30.85
N GLU A 290 -3.84 30.92 -30.95
CA GLU A 290 -4.21 32.33 -30.77
C GLU A 290 -4.12 32.77 -29.30
N GLN A 291 -4.25 31.84 -28.35
CA GLN A 291 -4.22 32.10 -26.91
C GLN A 291 -2.86 31.77 -26.30
N ASP A 292 -2.26 30.66 -26.74
CA ASP A 292 -0.95 30.19 -26.28
C ASP A 292 -0.07 29.81 -27.47
N ASP A 293 0.94 30.66 -27.71
CA ASP A 293 1.92 30.48 -28.78
C ASP A 293 2.69 29.14 -28.71
N ALA A 294 2.66 28.41 -27.57
CA ALA A 294 3.23 27.06 -27.48
C ALA A 294 2.61 26.08 -28.50
N TRP A 295 1.34 26.28 -28.84
CA TRP A 295 0.58 25.41 -29.74
C TRP A 295 1.01 25.50 -31.21
N TRP A 296 1.81 26.50 -31.59
CA TRP A 296 2.35 26.60 -32.96
C TRP A 296 3.18 25.36 -33.37
N LYS A 297 3.73 24.61 -32.40
CA LYS A 297 4.37 23.32 -32.65
C LYS A 297 3.38 22.30 -33.22
N HIS A 298 2.22 22.14 -32.59
CA HIS A 298 1.18 21.21 -33.01
C HIS A 298 0.54 21.63 -34.34
N VAL A 299 0.40 22.94 -34.58
CA VAL A 299 -0.03 23.47 -35.89
C VAL A 299 0.95 23.09 -36.99
N ALA A 300 2.26 23.21 -36.74
CA ALA A 300 3.28 22.82 -37.71
C ALA A 300 3.24 21.31 -38.00
N GLU A 301 3.14 20.49 -36.96
CA GLU A 301 3.01 19.03 -37.06
C GLU A 301 1.76 18.65 -37.87
N ALA A 302 0.61 19.26 -37.60
CA ALA A 302 -0.63 18.99 -38.34
C ALA A 302 -0.51 19.36 -39.83
N TYR A 303 0.08 20.53 -40.16
CA TYR A 303 0.32 20.90 -41.56
C TYR A 303 1.26 19.94 -42.28
N GLU A 304 2.32 19.46 -41.61
CA GLU A 304 3.24 18.47 -42.16
C GLU A 304 2.52 17.15 -42.46
N LYS A 305 1.67 16.67 -41.54
CA LYS A 305 0.89 15.44 -41.74
C LYS A 305 -0.13 15.57 -42.86
N LEU A 306 -0.64 16.77 -43.12
CA LEU A 306 -1.51 17.09 -44.25
C LEU A 306 -0.75 17.31 -45.57
N GLY A 307 0.59 17.35 -45.54
CA GLY A 307 1.43 17.58 -46.73
C GLY A 307 1.47 19.04 -47.19
N ILE A 308 1.25 20.00 -46.28
CA ILE A 308 1.24 21.44 -46.56
C ILE A 308 2.55 22.05 -46.02
N ASP A 309 3.67 21.66 -46.64
CA ASP A 309 5.03 21.92 -46.13
C ASP A 309 5.36 23.39 -45.89
N GLU A 310 4.89 24.30 -46.75
CA GLU A 310 5.18 25.73 -46.61
C GLU A 310 4.51 26.32 -45.36
N LYS A 311 3.26 25.95 -45.07
CA LYS A 311 2.58 26.40 -43.85
C LYS A 311 3.15 25.72 -42.60
N ALA A 312 3.61 24.48 -42.72
CA ALA A 312 4.30 23.79 -41.62
C ALA A 312 5.57 24.54 -41.21
N LYS A 313 6.40 24.96 -42.19
CA LYS A 313 7.61 25.77 -41.93
C LYS A 313 7.28 27.12 -41.30
N GLU A 314 6.23 27.80 -41.78
CA GLU A 314 5.79 29.07 -41.22
C GLU A 314 5.34 28.94 -39.75
N ALA A 315 4.52 27.92 -39.45
CA ALA A 315 4.08 27.62 -38.09
C ALA A 315 5.25 27.26 -37.18
N MET A 316 6.20 26.44 -37.66
CA MET A 316 7.39 26.07 -36.90
C MET A 316 8.26 27.28 -36.56
N LYS A 317 8.41 28.22 -37.50
CA LYS A 317 9.13 29.48 -37.25
C LYS A 317 8.47 30.29 -36.12
N ARG A 318 7.13 30.37 -36.08
CA ARG A 318 6.40 31.05 -34.99
C ARG A 318 6.66 30.38 -33.63
N TYR A 319 6.65 29.05 -33.59
CA TYR A 319 7.00 28.30 -32.39
C TYR A 319 8.45 28.56 -31.93
N GLU A 320 9.40 28.61 -32.86
CA GLU A 320 10.80 28.93 -32.54
C GLU A 320 10.97 30.35 -31.98
N GLU A 321 10.24 31.33 -32.52
CA GLU A 321 10.21 32.71 -32.02
C GLU A 321 9.62 32.78 -30.60
N TYR A 322 8.55 32.03 -30.33
CA TYR A 322 8.02 31.84 -28.98
C TYR A 322 9.05 31.23 -28.02
N ARG A 323 9.69 30.13 -28.42
CA ARG A 323 10.71 29.45 -27.60
C ARG A 323 11.87 30.39 -27.25
N LYS A 324 12.35 31.17 -28.23
CA LYS A 324 13.40 32.18 -28.00
C LYS A 324 12.95 33.24 -26.99
N ARG A 325 11.70 33.73 -27.07
CA ARG A 325 11.16 34.72 -26.12
C ARG A 325 11.21 34.20 -24.68
N ILE A 326 10.77 32.96 -24.44
CA ILE A 326 10.77 32.36 -23.10
C ILE A 326 12.20 32.11 -22.60
N THR A 327 13.07 31.54 -23.42
CA THR A 327 14.47 31.27 -23.01
C THR A 327 15.28 32.55 -22.78
N SER A 328 14.87 33.69 -23.36
CA SER A 328 15.50 35.00 -23.11
C SER A 328 14.94 35.75 -21.89
N ALA A 329 13.84 35.26 -21.30
CA ALA A 329 13.17 35.86 -20.15
C ALA A 329 13.51 35.17 -18.82
N GLU A 330 14.14 33.99 -18.87
CA GLU A 330 14.83 33.31 -17.77
C GLU A 330 16.29 33.78 -17.65
#